data_AF-A0A2N7RQV7-F1
#
_entry.id   AF-A0A2N7RQV7-F1
#
_cell.length_a   1.000
_cell.length_b   1.000
_cell.length_c   1.000
_cell.angle_alpha   90.00
_cell.angle_beta   90.00
_cell.angle_gamma   90.00
#
_symmetry.space_group_name_H-M   'P 1'
#
loop_
_entity.id
_entity.type
_entity.pdbx_description
1 polymer ?
#
loop_
_entity_poly.entity_id
_entity_poly.type
_entity_poly.pdbx_seq_one_letter_code
_entity_poly.pdbx_strand_id
1 'polypeptide(L)'
;MVEQARHYKTNAPASAQFDLHVDRRDADGTKWQGVAAMAWDNRGDSYQLKLEVGLSMLITRINLLVLSSEGLIDATGIVPVTATEKRKGRAQTATHFNRDGKVITFSATTATAPWQVGAQDKASVPFQLAAIGRADVNQLVGNIDILVGEEKEATVFRFQLVGEEELDTKMGRLVTWHLRRPPKPGTYSSQLDIWLAPSMQWYPVQIRNTEASGALTTQTVTKISVNDATGK
;
A
#
# COMPACT_ATOMS: atom_id res chain seq x y z
N MET A 1 22.39 10.87 -15.36
CA MET A 1 22.85 9.54 -14.88
C MET A 1 21.63 8.87 -14.25
N VAL A 2 21.23 7.70 -14.72
CA VAL A 2 20.13 6.96 -14.10
C VAL A 2 20.70 6.37 -12.81
N GLU A 3 20.31 6.93 -11.67
CA GLU A 3 20.67 6.39 -10.36
C GLU A 3 20.22 4.93 -10.31
N GLN A 4 21.15 3.99 -10.10
CA GLN A 4 20.80 2.58 -9.99
C GLN A 4 19.79 2.43 -8.84
N ALA A 5 18.67 1.76 -9.12
CA ALA A 5 17.66 1.50 -8.10
C ALA A 5 18.32 0.75 -6.92
N ARG A 6 18.19 1.31 -5.72
CA ARG A 6 18.71 0.71 -4.50
C ARG A 6 18.08 -0.68 -4.33
N HIS A 7 18.91 -1.71 -4.25
CA HIS A 7 18.47 -3.06 -3.94
C HIS A 7 18.24 -3.19 -2.44
N TYR A 8 17.04 -3.63 -2.05
CA TYR A 8 16.68 -3.86 -0.66
C TYR A 8 16.67 -5.35 -0.35
N LYS A 9 17.15 -5.72 0.83
CA LYS A 9 16.79 -6.99 1.46
C LYS A 9 15.34 -6.91 1.90
N THR A 10 14.60 -8.00 1.73
CA THR A 10 13.18 -8.05 2.04
C THR A 10 12.82 -9.33 2.77
N ASN A 11 11.88 -9.22 3.70
CA ASN A 11 11.28 -10.34 4.42
C ASN A 11 9.78 -10.06 4.49
N ALA A 12 9.00 -10.65 3.57
CA ALA A 12 7.56 -10.42 3.52
C ALA A 12 6.87 -10.93 4.80
N PRO A 13 5.93 -10.18 5.39
CA PRO A 13 5.28 -10.62 6.63
C PRO A 13 4.35 -11.81 6.37
N ALA A 14 4.01 -12.54 7.43
CA ALA A 14 3.07 -13.67 7.37
C ALA A 14 1.67 -13.24 6.90
N SER A 15 0.81 -14.20 6.56
CA SER A 15 -0.57 -13.90 6.17
C SER A 15 -1.36 -13.28 7.32
N ALA A 16 -2.22 -12.30 7.02
CA ALA A 16 -3.07 -11.66 8.02
C ALA A 16 -4.33 -11.04 7.41
N GLN A 17 -5.36 -10.96 8.24
CA GLN A 17 -6.58 -10.21 7.98
C GLN A 17 -6.66 -8.99 8.90
N PHE A 18 -7.15 -7.88 8.36
CA PHE A 18 -7.21 -6.59 9.04
C PHE A 18 -8.63 -6.05 8.94
N ASP A 19 -9.20 -5.69 10.09
CA ASP A 19 -10.35 -4.79 10.14
C ASP A 19 -9.82 -3.38 10.41
N LEU A 20 -10.30 -2.40 9.65
CA LEU A 20 -9.87 -1.01 9.78
C LEU A 20 -11.07 -0.07 9.94
N HIS A 21 -10.85 0.97 10.72
CA HIS A 21 -11.70 2.16 10.77
C HIS A 21 -11.19 3.19 9.77
N VAL A 22 -12.11 3.89 9.11
CA VAL A 22 -11.76 4.94 8.14
C VAL A 22 -12.35 6.26 8.61
N ASP A 23 -11.50 7.26 8.80
CA ASP A 23 -11.91 8.65 9.01
C ASP A 23 -11.61 9.45 7.75
N ARG A 24 -12.62 10.13 7.20
CA ARG A 24 -12.43 11.07 6.10
C ARG A 24 -12.89 12.47 6.49
N ARG A 25 -12.10 13.46 6.06
CA ARG A 25 -12.45 14.87 6.03
C ARG A 25 -12.29 15.38 4.61
N ASP A 26 -13.39 15.75 3.97
CA ASP A 26 -13.37 16.35 2.64
C ASP A 26 -12.81 17.78 2.67
N ALA A 27 -12.49 18.32 1.50
CA ALA A 27 -11.86 19.63 1.35
C ALA A 27 -12.74 20.79 1.90
N ASP A 28 -14.05 20.62 1.85
CA ASP A 28 -15.03 21.57 2.40
C ASP A 28 -15.22 21.43 3.93
N GLY A 29 -14.49 20.51 4.56
CA GLY A 29 -14.56 20.23 5.99
C GLY A 29 -15.59 19.18 6.39
N THR A 30 -16.39 18.65 5.46
CA THR A 30 -17.34 17.55 5.73
C THR A 30 -16.58 16.34 6.26
N LYS A 31 -17.09 15.76 7.36
CA LYS A 31 -16.49 14.58 7.98
C LYS A 31 -17.42 13.40 7.88
N TRP A 32 -16.89 12.25 7.54
CA TRP A 32 -17.61 10.99 7.60
C TRP A 32 -16.68 9.84 7.96
N GLN A 33 -17.29 8.76 8.45
CA GLN A 33 -16.59 7.55 8.86
C GLN A 33 -17.01 6.36 8.01
N GLY A 34 -16.08 5.45 7.81
CA GLY A 34 -16.27 4.22 7.08
C GLY A 34 -15.52 3.08 7.75
N VAL A 35 -15.53 1.95 7.07
CA VAL A 35 -14.82 0.74 7.46
C VAL A 35 -14.02 0.25 6.28
N ALA A 36 -12.92 -0.43 6.56
CA ALA A 36 -12.22 -1.18 5.55
C ALA A 36 -11.86 -2.57 6.06
N ALA A 37 -11.73 -3.51 5.13
CA ALA A 37 -11.20 -4.84 5.38
C ALA A 37 -10.02 -5.05 4.44
N MET A 38 -8.92 -5.56 4.96
CA MET A 38 -7.75 -5.91 4.17
C MET A 38 -7.37 -7.36 4.44
N ALA A 39 -6.96 -8.07 3.40
CA ALA A 39 -6.48 -9.44 3.48
C ALA A 39 -5.16 -9.54 2.73
N TRP A 40 -4.11 -9.92 3.46
CA TRP A 40 -2.79 -10.23 2.92
C TRP A 40 -2.57 -11.74 3.07
N ASP A 41 -2.39 -12.41 1.94
CA ASP A 41 -2.14 -13.84 1.87
C ASP A 41 -0.76 -14.07 1.25
N ASN A 42 0.21 -14.41 2.10
CA ASN A 42 1.56 -14.80 1.73
C ASN A 42 1.64 -16.34 1.69
N ARG A 43 1.85 -16.89 0.48
CA ARG A 43 1.93 -18.34 0.23
C ARG A 43 3.36 -18.85 0.09
N GLY A 44 4.36 -18.02 0.39
CA GLY A 44 5.78 -18.32 0.25
C GLY A 44 6.36 -17.82 -1.07
N ASP A 45 5.92 -18.37 -2.20
CA ASP A 45 6.38 -17.99 -3.55
C ASP A 45 5.46 -16.99 -4.27
N SER A 46 4.26 -16.80 -3.73
CA SER A 46 3.18 -16.03 -4.32
C SER A 46 2.37 -15.32 -3.24
N TYR A 47 1.63 -14.30 -3.66
CA TYR A 47 0.77 -13.56 -2.76
C TYR A 47 -0.55 -13.13 -3.41
N GLN A 48 -1.52 -12.88 -2.54
CA GLN A 48 -2.71 -12.11 -2.86
C GLN A 48 -2.94 -11.03 -1.80
N LEU A 49 -3.32 -9.84 -2.24
CA LEU A 49 -3.65 -8.71 -1.40
C LEU A 49 -4.97 -8.12 -1.87
N LYS A 50 -5.88 -7.89 -0.94
CA LYS A 50 -7.16 -7.22 -1.21
C LYS A 50 -7.45 -6.21 -0.12
N LEU A 51 -7.84 -4.99 -0.52
CA LEU A 51 -8.35 -3.94 0.35
C LEU A 51 -9.74 -3.54 -0.14
N GLU A 52 -10.73 -3.63 0.74
CA GLU A 52 -12.09 -3.17 0.50
C GLU A 52 -12.42 -2.03 1.46
N VAL A 53 -12.69 -0.84 0.93
CA VAL A 53 -13.13 0.34 1.68
C VAL A 53 -14.60 0.59 1.41
N GLY A 54 -15.38 0.83 2.45
CA GLY A 54 -16.81 1.07 2.32
C GLY A 54 -17.43 1.84 3.47
N LEU A 55 -18.71 2.16 3.31
CA LEU A 55 -19.56 2.66 4.39
C LEU A 55 -20.31 1.49 5.02
N SER A 56 -20.31 1.44 6.35
CA SER A 56 -21.15 0.50 7.10
C SER A 56 -22.43 1.20 7.51
N MET A 57 -23.56 0.84 6.90
CA MET A 57 -24.89 1.23 7.36
C MET A 57 -25.53 0.05 8.11
N LEU A 58 -26.57 0.28 8.91
CA LEU A 58 -27.14 -0.74 9.81
C LEU A 58 -27.46 -2.08 9.12
N ILE A 59 -27.88 -2.06 7.85
CA ILE A 59 -28.35 -3.25 7.11
C ILE A 59 -27.59 -3.45 5.79
N THR A 60 -26.78 -2.49 5.34
CA THR A 60 -26.11 -2.55 4.04
C THR A 60 -24.68 -2.02 4.12
N ARG A 61 -23.77 -2.68 3.38
CA ARG A 61 -22.41 -2.20 3.16
C ARG A 61 -22.31 -1.66 1.74
N ILE A 62 -21.84 -0.43 1.60
CA ILE A 62 -21.59 0.18 0.30
C ILE A 62 -20.08 0.21 0.09
N ASN A 63 -19.58 -0.62 -0.82
CA ASN A 63 -18.16 -0.58 -1.21
C ASN A 63 -17.89 0.68 -2.04
N LEU A 64 -16.93 1.48 -1.59
CA LEU A 64 -16.49 2.72 -2.23
C LEU A 64 -15.25 2.48 -3.10
N LEU A 65 -14.35 1.61 -2.63
CA LEU A 65 -13.11 1.26 -3.30
C LEU A 65 -12.76 -0.20 -3.02
N VAL A 66 -12.37 -0.94 -4.04
CA VAL A 66 -11.67 -2.22 -3.91
C VAL A 66 -10.35 -2.10 -4.65
N LEU A 67 -9.26 -2.40 -3.96
CA LEU A 67 -7.94 -2.62 -4.56
C LEU A 67 -7.60 -4.09 -4.40
N SER A 68 -7.11 -4.72 -5.47
CA SER A 68 -6.54 -6.06 -5.41
C SER A 68 -5.18 -6.05 -6.08
N SER A 69 -4.25 -6.85 -5.55
CA SER A 69 -2.93 -7.07 -6.11
C SER A 69 -2.55 -8.53 -5.94
N GLU A 70 -1.98 -9.13 -6.96
CA GLU A 70 -1.49 -10.50 -6.93
C GLU A 70 -0.19 -10.62 -7.71
N GLY A 71 0.64 -11.58 -7.31
CA GLY A 71 1.91 -11.81 -7.94
C GLY A 71 2.79 -12.79 -7.17
N LEU A 72 4.09 -12.59 -7.29
CA LEU A 72 5.12 -13.45 -6.73
C LEU A 72 5.77 -12.79 -5.51
N ILE A 73 6.42 -13.62 -4.70
CA ILE A 73 7.39 -13.17 -3.70
C ILE A 73 8.74 -13.79 -4.08
N ASP A 74 9.77 -12.95 -4.23
CA ASP A 74 11.13 -13.41 -4.51
C ASP A 74 12.17 -12.69 -3.64
N ALA A 75 13.46 -12.84 -3.96
CA ALA A 75 14.56 -12.22 -3.22
C ALA A 75 14.52 -10.67 -3.18
N THR A 76 13.71 -10.04 -4.04
CA THR A 76 13.49 -8.59 -4.09
C THR A 76 12.22 -8.15 -3.36
N GLY A 77 11.47 -9.10 -2.80
CA GLY A 77 10.27 -8.89 -2.01
C GLY A 77 9.01 -9.18 -2.82
N ILE A 78 8.05 -8.27 -2.74
CA ILE A 78 6.78 -8.38 -3.44
C ILE A 78 6.98 -8.00 -4.89
N VAL A 79 6.55 -8.87 -5.80
CA VAL A 79 6.64 -8.68 -7.24
C VAL A 79 5.23 -8.79 -7.84
N PRO A 80 4.50 -7.67 -7.96
CA PRO A 80 3.17 -7.69 -8.56
C PRO A 80 3.20 -8.19 -9.99
N VAL A 81 2.14 -8.90 -10.37
CA VAL A 81 1.86 -9.34 -11.75
C VAL A 81 0.62 -8.61 -12.26
N THR A 82 -0.44 -8.56 -11.45
CA THR A 82 -1.68 -7.87 -11.77
C THR A 82 -2.17 -7.09 -10.56
N ALA A 83 -2.55 -5.83 -10.76
CA ALA A 83 -3.28 -5.04 -9.79
C ALA A 83 -4.58 -4.52 -10.41
N THR A 84 -5.66 -4.47 -9.63
CA THR A 84 -6.95 -3.94 -10.07
C THR A 84 -7.51 -2.91 -9.11
N GLU A 85 -8.25 -1.96 -9.65
CA GLU A 85 -8.95 -0.94 -8.90
C GLU A 85 -10.42 -0.85 -9.35
N LYS A 86 -11.33 -0.96 -8.39
CA LYS A 86 -12.76 -0.76 -8.61
C LYS A 86 -13.28 0.31 -7.66
N ARG A 87 -13.61 1.48 -8.20
CA ARG A 87 -14.33 2.52 -7.47
C ARG A 87 -15.83 2.43 -7.70
N LYS A 88 -16.62 2.81 -6.70
CA LYS A 88 -18.07 2.96 -6.86
C LYS A 88 -18.38 3.91 -8.02
N GLY A 89 -19.26 3.46 -8.92
CA GLY A 89 -19.67 4.25 -10.09
C GLY A 89 -18.64 4.38 -11.21
N ARG A 90 -17.50 3.66 -11.14
CA ARG A 90 -16.50 3.62 -12.22
C ARG A 90 -16.29 2.20 -12.74
N ALA A 91 -15.85 2.05 -13.99
CA ALA A 91 -15.37 0.77 -14.50
C ALA A 91 -14.17 0.28 -13.68
N GLN A 92 -13.97 -1.04 -13.63
CA GLN A 92 -12.75 -1.59 -13.05
C GLN A 92 -11.58 -1.33 -13.99
N THR A 93 -10.42 -0.99 -13.43
CA THR A 93 -9.17 -0.87 -14.18
C THR A 93 -8.13 -1.86 -13.68
N ALA A 94 -7.18 -2.20 -14.54
CA ALA A 94 -6.12 -3.15 -14.27
C ALA A 94 -4.76 -2.59 -14.71
N THR A 95 -3.72 -2.88 -13.93
CA THR A 95 -2.32 -2.62 -14.23
C THR A 95 -1.60 -3.96 -14.27
N HIS A 96 -0.88 -4.24 -15.36
CA HIS A 96 -0.15 -5.49 -15.53
C HIS A 96 1.35 -5.22 -15.54
N PHE A 97 2.08 -6.01 -14.79
CA PHE A 97 3.52 -5.90 -14.61
C PHE A 97 4.19 -7.09 -15.30
N ASN A 98 4.67 -6.88 -16.52
CA ASN A 98 5.36 -7.90 -17.29
C ASN A 98 6.87 -7.77 -17.09
N ARG A 99 7.41 -8.57 -16.17
CA ARG A 99 8.84 -8.63 -15.85
C ARG A 99 9.69 -9.05 -17.05
N ASP A 100 9.29 -10.10 -17.76
CA ASP A 100 10.07 -10.66 -18.89
C ASP A 100 10.10 -9.69 -20.07
N GLY A 101 8.95 -9.08 -20.38
CA GLY A 101 8.80 -8.02 -21.37
C GLY A 101 9.32 -6.65 -20.92
N LYS A 102 9.75 -6.53 -19.65
CA LYS A 102 10.20 -5.28 -19.01
C LYS A 102 9.24 -4.10 -19.20
N VAL A 103 7.93 -4.36 -19.11
CA VAL A 103 6.90 -3.37 -19.39
C VAL A 103 5.75 -3.43 -18.38
N ILE A 104 5.21 -2.27 -18.05
CA ILE A 104 3.97 -2.09 -17.31
C ILE A 104 2.92 -1.58 -18.29
N THR A 105 1.74 -2.21 -18.31
CA THR A 105 0.62 -1.82 -19.16
C THR A 105 -0.62 -1.52 -18.32
N PHE A 106 -1.51 -0.68 -18.87
CA PHE A 106 -2.68 -0.18 -18.17
C PHE A 106 -3.93 -0.47 -18.98
N SER A 107 -5.01 -0.95 -18.37
CA SER A 107 -6.25 -1.22 -19.10
C SER A 107 -7.01 0.05 -19.46
N ALA A 108 -6.69 1.18 -18.82
CA ALA A 108 -7.41 2.45 -18.98
C ALA A 108 -6.84 3.34 -20.10
N THR A 109 -5.73 2.94 -20.72
CA THR A 109 -5.00 3.73 -21.72
C THR A 109 -4.11 2.82 -22.57
N THR A 110 -3.67 3.27 -23.75
CA THR A 110 -2.67 2.57 -24.57
C THR A 110 -1.23 2.90 -24.16
N ALA A 111 -1.04 3.78 -23.18
CA ALA A 111 0.28 4.11 -22.65
C ALA A 111 0.95 2.88 -22.01
N THR A 112 2.27 2.90 -21.96
CA THR A 112 3.08 1.88 -21.27
C THR A 112 4.18 2.58 -20.47
N ALA A 113 4.72 1.88 -19.48
CA ALA A 113 5.89 2.33 -18.72
C ALA A 113 6.95 1.22 -18.66
N PRO A 114 8.24 1.54 -18.58
CA PRO A 114 9.28 0.53 -18.40
C PRO A 114 9.14 -0.11 -17.01
N TRP A 115 9.11 -1.44 -16.96
CA TRP A 115 9.16 -2.16 -15.68
C TRP A 115 10.56 -2.08 -15.08
N GLN A 116 10.62 -1.98 -13.75
CA GLN A 116 11.87 -1.93 -12.99
C GLN A 116 11.81 -2.94 -11.84
N VAL A 117 12.96 -3.46 -11.42
CA VAL A 117 13.06 -4.31 -10.24
C VAL A 117 12.51 -3.56 -9.02
N GLY A 118 11.67 -4.23 -8.24
CA GLY A 118 11.00 -3.63 -7.08
C GLY A 118 9.83 -2.72 -7.43
N ALA A 119 9.40 -2.62 -8.70
CA ALA A 119 8.17 -1.92 -9.07
C ALA A 119 6.96 -2.50 -8.32
N GLN A 120 6.07 -1.62 -7.86
CA GLN A 120 4.91 -1.98 -7.05
C GLN A 120 3.62 -1.43 -7.66
N ASP A 121 2.48 -1.80 -7.08
CA ASP A 121 1.19 -1.15 -7.28
C ASP A 121 0.72 -0.46 -5.98
N LYS A 122 -0.36 0.31 -6.06
CA LYS A 122 -0.86 1.10 -4.92
C LYS A 122 -1.22 0.27 -3.69
N ALA A 123 -1.66 -0.97 -3.85
CA ALA A 123 -2.00 -1.85 -2.73
C ALA A 123 -0.74 -2.51 -2.14
N SER A 124 0.22 -2.93 -2.97
CA SER A 124 1.41 -3.66 -2.53
C SER A 124 2.50 -2.77 -1.90
N VAL A 125 2.59 -1.48 -2.26
CA VAL A 125 3.61 -0.55 -1.72
C VAL A 125 3.75 -0.58 -0.18
N PRO A 126 2.67 -0.47 0.63
CA PRO A 126 2.80 -0.56 2.09
C PRO A 126 3.42 -1.87 2.57
N PHE A 127 3.12 -2.99 1.92
CA PHE A 127 3.68 -4.29 2.27
C PHE A 127 5.12 -4.47 1.79
N GLN A 128 5.51 -3.83 0.69
CA GLN A 128 6.91 -3.80 0.27
C GLN A 128 7.76 -3.00 1.27
N LEU A 129 7.27 -1.84 1.74
CA LEU A 129 7.93 -1.08 2.80
C LEU A 129 8.01 -1.87 4.12
N ALA A 130 6.94 -2.60 4.48
CA ALA A 130 6.96 -3.55 5.59
C ALA A 130 8.04 -4.61 5.42
N ALA A 131 8.16 -5.22 4.23
CA ALA A 131 9.14 -6.25 3.95
C ALA A 131 10.59 -5.74 4.04
N ILE A 132 10.84 -4.50 3.58
CA ILE A 132 12.15 -3.84 3.69
C ILE A 132 12.52 -3.60 5.15
N GLY A 133 11.62 -2.98 5.92
CA GLY A 133 11.83 -2.66 7.33
C GLY A 133 11.99 -3.91 8.20
N ARG A 134 11.18 -4.95 7.93
CA ARG A 134 11.24 -6.25 8.60
C ARG A 134 12.55 -7.00 8.36
N ALA A 135 13.14 -6.83 7.18
CA ALA A 135 14.43 -7.45 6.88
C ALA A 135 15.59 -6.73 7.58
N ASP A 136 15.62 -5.41 7.50
CA ASP A 136 16.60 -4.56 8.18
C ASP A 136 16.08 -3.12 8.21
N VAL A 137 15.76 -2.64 9.42
CA VAL A 137 15.23 -1.30 9.66
C VAL A 137 16.14 -0.18 9.16
N ASN A 138 17.46 -0.38 9.14
CA ASN A 138 18.41 0.63 8.68
C ASN A 138 18.27 0.92 7.18
N GLN A 139 17.61 0.03 6.43
CA GLN A 139 17.29 0.26 5.03
C GLN A 139 16.26 1.36 4.82
N LEU A 140 15.46 1.68 5.86
CA LEU A 140 14.48 2.77 5.81
C LEU A 140 15.12 4.16 5.94
N VAL A 141 16.39 4.23 6.34
CA VAL A 141 17.12 5.50 6.43
C VAL A 141 17.39 6.04 5.02
N GLY A 142 17.08 7.33 4.84
CA GLY A 142 17.21 8.06 3.58
C GLY A 142 15.95 8.02 2.72
N ASN A 143 16.12 8.32 1.44
CA ASN A 143 15.02 8.22 0.47
C ASN A 143 14.87 6.77 0.00
N ILE A 144 13.61 6.33 -0.10
CA ILE A 144 13.23 5.05 -0.68
C ILE A 144 12.41 5.33 -1.94
N ASP A 145 13.02 5.13 -3.09
CA ASP A 145 12.37 5.30 -4.38
C ASP A 145 11.77 3.98 -4.87
N ILE A 146 10.49 3.99 -5.18
CA ILE A 146 9.74 2.85 -5.70
C ILE A 146 8.96 3.30 -6.92
N LEU A 147 9.12 2.63 -8.06
CA LEU A 147 8.26 2.83 -9.22
C LEU A 147 6.88 2.22 -8.91
N VAL A 148 5.82 3.02 -8.93
CA VAL A 148 4.47 2.57 -8.61
C VAL A 148 3.57 2.69 -9.83
N GLY A 149 3.02 1.56 -10.27
CA GLY A 149 1.98 1.51 -11.29
C GLY A 149 0.65 2.01 -10.73
N GLU A 150 0.11 3.03 -11.38
CA GLU A 150 -1.20 3.60 -11.12
C GLU A 150 -2.17 3.26 -12.27
N GLU A 151 -3.34 3.88 -12.33
CA GLU A 151 -4.40 3.50 -13.29
C GLU A 151 -4.01 3.75 -14.76
N LYS A 152 -3.10 4.70 -15.03
CA LYS A 152 -2.78 5.17 -16.38
C LYS A 152 -1.28 5.39 -16.64
N GLU A 153 -0.47 5.34 -15.60
CA GLU A 153 0.96 5.67 -15.66
C GLU A 153 1.70 4.96 -14.53
N ALA A 154 3.03 4.97 -14.59
CA ALA A 154 3.87 4.52 -13.49
C ALA A 154 4.79 5.65 -13.04
N THR A 155 4.86 5.86 -11.74
CA THR A 155 5.47 7.05 -11.16
C THR A 155 6.39 6.68 -10.02
N VAL A 156 7.56 7.31 -9.93
CA VAL A 156 8.50 7.06 -8.81
C VAL A 156 8.00 7.75 -7.55
N PHE A 157 7.54 6.97 -6.59
CA PHE A 157 7.21 7.43 -5.25
C PHE A 157 8.49 7.45 -4.42
N ARG A 158 8.80 8.62 -3.86
CA ARG A 158 9.94 8.82 -2.97
C ARG A 158 9.44 8.88 -1.54
N PHE A 159 9.63 7.80 -0.79
CA PHE A 159 9.31 7.74 0.63
C PHE A 159 10.49 8.19 1.48
N GLN A 160 10.18 8.79 2.61
CA GLN A 160 11.12 9.30 3.60
C GLN A 160 10.71 8.76 4.97
N LEU A 161 11.68 8.28 5.74
CA LEU A 161 11.44 7.97 7.15
C LEU A 161 11.25 9.29 7.91
N VAL A 162 10.08 9.46 8.52
CA VAL A 162 9.77 10.57 9.42
C VAL A 162 10.36 10.29 10.80
N GLY A 163 10.21 9.05 11.27
CA GLY A 163 10.75 8.60 12.55
C GLY A 163 9.88 7.54 13.20
N GLU A 164 10.18 7.26 14.46
CA GLU A 164 9.34 6.42 15.31
C GLU A 164 8.20 7.27 15.91
N GLU A 165 6.98 6.74 15.89
CA GLU A 165 5.79 7.37 16.46
C GLU A 165 4.96 6.35 17.25
N GLU A 166 4.40 6.77 18.39
CA GLU A 166 3.40 6.00 19.12
C GLU A 166 2.00 6.34 18.59
N LEU A 167 1.22 5.31 18.24
CA LEU A 167 -0.18 5.43 17.85
C LEU A 167 -1.08 4.82 18.92
N ASP A 168 -2.08 5.57 19.36
CA ASP A 168 -3.20 5.02 20.13
C ASP A 168 -4.22 4.41 19.17
N THR A 169 -4.43 3.09 19.26
CA THR A 169 -5.36 2.34 18.39
C THR A 169 -6.37 1.57 19.23
N LYS A 170 -7.40 1.00 18.58
CA LYS A 170 -8.34 0.09 19.26
C LYS A 170 -7.69 -1.21 19.73
N MET A 171 -6.49 -1.52 19.25
CA MET A 171 -5.67 -2.65 19.69
C MET A 171 -4.73 -2.26 20.86
N GLY A 172 -4.85 -1.04 21.39
CA GLY A 172 -3.92 -0.46 22.34
C GLY A 172 -2.87 0.42 21.66
N ARG A 173 -1.86 0.80 22.44
CA ARG A 173 -0.77 1.63 21.94
C ARG A 173 0.21 0.81 21.11
N LEU A 174 0.59 1.31 19.94
CA LEU A 174 1.56 0.69 19.04
C LEU A 174 2.73 1.65 18.79
N VAL A 175 3.95 1.16 18.99
CA VAL A 175 5.15 1.83 18.48
C VAL A 175 5.29 1.53 16.99
N THR A 176 5.48 2.56 16.18
CA THR A 176 5.45 2.45 14.72
C THR A 176 6.57 3.22 14.05
N TRP A 177 6.95 2.78 12.86
CA TRP A 177 7.85 3.48 11.95
C TRP A 177 7.02 4.20 10.91
N HIS A 178 7.09 5.52 10.91
CA HIS A 178 6.31 6.39 10.04
C HIS A 178 7.11 6.75 8.79
N LEU A 179 6.61 6.34 7.63
CA LEU A 179 7.13 6.76 6.32
C LEU A 179 6.16 7.70 5.62
N ARG A 180 6.72 8.71 4.96
CA ARG A 180 5.99 9.72 4.20
C ARG A 180 6.48 9.80 2.77
N ARG A 181 5.56 9.75 1.81
CA ARG A 181 5.74 10.26 0.45
C ARG A 181 5.18 11.68 0.40
N PRO A 182 6.01 12.74 0.47
CA PRO A 182 5.53 14.12 0.41
C PRO A 182 4.97 14.44 -0.99
N PRO A 183 4.13 15.48 -1.15
CA PRO A 183 3.74 15.95 -2.47
C PRO A 183 4.97 16.35 -3.30
N LYS A 184 4.95 16.04 -4.60
CA LYS A 184 5.99 16.41 -5.57
C LYS A 184 5.33 17.13 -6.76
N PRO A 185 5.29 18.48 -6.75
CA PRO A 185 4.72 19.27 -7.84
C PRO A 185 5.28 18.83 -9.21
N GLY A 186 4.39 18.70 -10.20
CA GLY A 186 4.73 18.20 -11.54
C GLY A 186 4.81 16.67 -11.67
N THR A 187 4.61 15.91 -10.58
CA THR A 187 4.58 14.44 -10.62
C THR A 187 3.37 13.88 -9.86
N TYR A 188 3.19 14.25 -8.58
CA TYR A 188 1.99 13.94 -7.79
C TYR A 188 1.77 15.03 -6.75
N SER A 189 0.53 15.42 -6.53
CA SER A 189 0.17 16.49 -5.58
C SER A 189 -0.37 15.96 -4.25
N SER A 190 -0.51 14.64 -4.07
CA SER A 190 -0.96 14.03 -2.82
C SER A 190 0.19 13.59 -1.91
N GLN A 191 -0.02 13.72 -0.61
CA GLN A 191 0.84 13.14 0.42
C GLN A 191 0.31 11.76 0.81
N LEU A 192 1.21 10.79 0.99
CA LEU A 192 0.88 9.48 1.55
C LEU A 192 1.76 9.21 2.77
N ASP A 193 1.14 8.98 3.92
CA ASP A 193 1.80 8.54 5.14
C ASP A 193 1.43 7.08 5.43
N ILE A 194 2.40 6.30 5.88
CA ILE A 194 2.26 4.87 6.22
C ILE A 194 2.97 4.63 7.56
N TRP A 195 2.28 4.02 8.51
CA TRP A 195 2.85 3.60 9.78
C TRP A 195 2.94 2.08 9.83
N LEU A 196 4.15 1.58 10.07
CA LEU A 196 4.46 0.15 10.15
C LEU A 196 4.72 -0.23 11.61
N ALA A 197 4.12 -1.29 12.13
CA ALA A 197 4.29 -1.68 13.53
C ALA A 197 5.23 -2.90 13.69
N PRO A 198 6.48 -2.73 14.17
CA PRO A 198 7.41 -3.85 14.32
C PRO A 198 6.89 -4.99 15.20
N SER A 199 6.16 -4.64 16.28
CA SER A 199 5.54 -5.62 17.19
C SER A 199 4.43 -6.45 16.53
N MET A 200 3.88 -5.99 15.40
CA MET A 200 2.83 -6.65 14.62
C MET A 200 3.39 -7.12 13.27
N GLN A 201 4.53 -7.83 13.31
CA GLN A 201 5.18 -8.34 12.09
C GLN A 201 5.52 -7.27 11.03
N TRP A 202 5.64 -5.98 11.40
CA TRP A 202 5.82 -4.84 10.50
C TRP A 202 4.61 -4.49 9.62
N TYR A 203 3.42 -5.02 9.90
CA TYR A 203 2.23 -4.70 9.10
C TYR A 203 1.96 -3.19 9.05
N PRO A 204 1.37 -2.69 7.93
CA PRO A 204 0.83 -1.33 7.88
C PRO A 204 -0.40 -1.22 8.79
N VAL A 205 -0.26 -0.46 9.88
CA VAL A 205 -1.31 -0.29 10.90
C VAL A 205 -2.10 1.01 10.74
N GLN A 206 -1.52 2.00 10.05
CA GLN A 206 -2.23 3.20 9.64
C GLN A 206 -1.75 3.64 8.26
N ILE A 207 -2.67 4.10 7.43
CA ILE A 207 -2.38 4.72 6.13
C ILE A 207 -3.19 6.01 6.05
N ARG A 208 -2.52 7.12 5.74
CA ARG A 208 -3.17 8.43 5.59
C ARG A 208 -2.84 9.01 4.23
N ASN A 209 -3.87 9.34 3.47
CA ASN A 209 -3.74 10.03 2.19
C ASN A 209 -4.30 11.45 2.30
N THR A 210 -3.48 12.43 1.98
CA THR A 210 -3.88 13.84 1.83
C THR A 210 -3.91 14.14 0.35
N GLU A 211 -5.11 14.29 -0.21
CA GLU A 211 -5.32 14.64 -1.61
C GLU A 211 -4.91 16.09 -1.87
N ALA A 212 -4.65 16.42 -3.14
CA ALA A 212 -4.31 17.78 -3.57
C ALA A 212 -5.40 18.82 -3.23
N SER A 213 -6.66 18.36 -3.16
CA SER A 213 -7.80 19.16 -2.74
C SER A 213 -7.76 19.56 -1.26
N GLY A 214 -6.91 18.93 -0.45
CA GLY A 214 -6.90 19.02 1.01
C GLY A 214 -7.80 17.97 1.69
N ALA A 215 -8.53 17.16 0.92
CA ALA A 215 -9.27 16.03 1.47
C ALA A 215 -8.31 15.02 2.10
N LEU A 216 -8.64 14.57 3.31
CA LEU A 216 -7.82 13.70 4.13
C LEU A 216 -8.58 12.40 4.39
N THR A 217 -7.96 11.26 4.12
CA THR A 217 -8.50 9.94 4.49
C THR A 217 -7.47 9.19 5.31
N THR A 218 -7.83 8.78 6.52
CA THR A 218 -7.00 7.95 7.41
C THR A 218 -7.67 6.60 7.60
N GLN A 219 -6.94 5.52 7.35
CA GLN A 219 -7.34 4.15 7.63
C GLN A 219 -6.48 3.64 8.79
N THR A 220 -7.09 3.22 9.89
CA THR A 220 -6.39 2.72 11.08
C THR A 220 -6.89 1.34 11.44
N VAL A 221 -6.00 0.40 11.69
CA VAL A 221 -6.36 -0.95 12.12
C VAL A 221 -7.14 -0.91 13.43
N THR A 222 -8.20 -1.71 13.48
CA THR A 222 -8.99 -1.98 14.68
C THR A 222 -8.80 -3.40 15.18
N LYS A 223 -8.39 -4.31 14.29
CA LYS A 223 -8.08 -5.70 14.60
C LYS A 223 -7.12 -6.24 13.54
N ILE A 224 -6.19 -7.09 13.97
CA ILE A 224 -5.34 -7.90 13.09
C ILE A 224 -5.48 -9.35 13.54
N SER A 225 -5.76 -10.26 12.60
CA SER A 225 -5.76 -11.70 12.83
C SER A 225 -4.66 -12.31 11.96
N VAL A 226 -3.56 -12.74 12.58
CA VAL A 226 -2.45 -13.38 11.88
C VAL A 226 -2.80 -14.85 11.66
N ASN A 227 -2.67 -15.30 10.42
CA ASN A 227 -2.82 -16.70 10.08
C ASN A 227 -1.41 -17.29 9.94
N ASP A 228 -0.96 -18.03 10.96
CA ASP A 228 0.35 -18.70 10.98
C ASP A 228 0.46 -19.86 9.98
N ALA A 229 -0.48 -19.99 9.02
CA ALA A 229 -0.44 -20.98 7.96
C ALA A 229 0.56 -20.61 6.85
N THR A 230 1.69 -19.98 7.19
CA THR A 230 2.82 -19.91 6.27
C THR A 230 3.29 -21.34 6.05
N GLY A 231 3.26 -21.79 4.79
CA GLY A 231 3.41 -23.18 4.40
C GLY A 231 4.50 -23.94 5.15
N LYS A 232 4.15 -25.17 5.57
CA LYS A 232 5.14 -26.22 5.84
C LYS A 232 6.02 -26.46 4.62
#